data_AF-A0A7X7VG61-F1
#
_entry.id   AF-A0A7X7VG61-F1
#
_cell.length_a   1.000
_cell.length_b   1.000
_cell.length_c   1.000
_cell.angle_alpha   90.00
_cell.angle_beta   90.00
_cell.angle_gamma   90.00
#
_symmetry.space_group_name_H-M   'P 1'
#
loop_
_entity.id
_entity.type
_entity.pdbx_description
1 polymer ?
#
loop_
_entity_poly.entity_id
_entity_poly.type
_entity_poly.pdbx_seq_one_letter_code
_entity_poly.pdbx_strand_id
1 'polypeptide(L)'
;MPDQDLSWKDAIKMVLIDAVDPMHYTDIADQIIERGLKTEVGATPAATVSSTITVSINSEQERSPFIRISRGYYALRVSWSPFVDRRCS
;
A
#
# COMPACT_ATOMS: atom_id res chain seq x y z
N MET A 1 -15.59 8.99 17.85
CA MET A 1 -14.89 8.70 16.58
C MET A 1 -14.35 7.29 16.71
N PRO A 2 -14.82 6.29 15.95
CA PRO A 2 -14.54 4.90 16.30
C PRO A 2 -13.17 4.43 15.78
N ASP A 3 -12.44 3.80 16.70
CA ASP A 3 -11.50 2.69 16.55
C ASP A 3 -10.65 2.63 15.28
N GLN A 4 -9.42 3.14 15.34
CA GLN A 4 -8.41 2.93 14.30
C GLN A 4 -7.56 1.69 14.64
N ASP A 5 -8.15 0.50 14.78
CA ASP A 5 -7.39 -0.74 14.48
C ASP A 5 -7.48 -0.95 12.97
N LEU A 6 -6.69 -0.17 12.23
CA LEU A 6 -6.62 -0.31 10.78
C LEU A 6 -6.02 -1.67 10.44
N SER A 7 -6.69 -2.41 9.56
CA SER A 7 -6.14 -3.65 9.04
C SER A 7 -4.83 -3.35 8.31
N TRP A 8 -3.92 -4.34 8.23
CA TRP A 8 -2.68 -4.19 7.44
C TRP A 8 -2.97 -3.65 6.04
N LYS A 9 -4.05 -4.11 5.40
CA LYS A 9 -4.47 -3.66 4.08
C LYS A 9 -4.77 -2.16 4.05
N ASP A 10 -5.49 -1.63 5.03
CA ASP A 10 -5.86 -0.21 5.07
C ASP A 10 -4.66 0.68 5.40
N ALA A 11 -3.81 0.27 6.34
CA ALA A 11 -2.59 1.01 6.66
C ALA A 11 -1.65 1.11 5.45
N ILE A 12 -1.45 -0.01 4.74
CA ILE A 12 -0.70 -0.08 3.48
C ILE A 12 -1.33 0.82 2.42
N LYS A 13 -2.67 0.80 2.30
CA LYS A 13 -3.41 1.64 1.36
C LYS A 13 -3.20 3.12 1.68
N MET A 14 -3.25 3.54 2.94
CA MET A 14 -3.03 4.94 3.32
C MET A 14 -1.62 5.41 2.96
N VAL A 15 -0.59 4.62 3.27
CA VAL A 15 0.80 4.95 2.92
C VAL A 15 0.99 5.00 1.41
N LEU A 16 0.43 4.04 0.67
CA LEU A 16 0.51 4.02 -0.78
C LEU A 16 -0.35 5.08 -1.48
N ILE A 17 -1.40 5.60 -0.85
CA ILE A 17 -2.18 6.74 -1.36
C ILE A 17 -1.35 8.02 -1.24
N ASP A 18 -0.65 8.17 -0.13
CA ASP A 18 0.25 9.30 0.13
C ASP A 18 1.50 9.23 -0.77
N ALA A 19 1.97 8.02 -1.04
CA ALA A 19 3.07 7.76 -1.95
C ALA A 19 2.61 7.76 -3.41
N VAL A 20 2.98 8.81 -4.14
CA VAL A 20 2.67 8.94 -5.57
C VAL A 20 3.43 7.90 -6.41
N ASP A 21 4.60 7.47 -5.93
CA ASP A 21 5.55 6.58 -6.60
C ASP A 21 5.57 5.15 -6.01
N PRO A 22 6.07 4.15 -6.77
CA PRO A 22 6.27 2.80 -6.27
C PRO A 22 7.18 2.77 -5.03
N MET A 23 6.63 2.27 -3.92
CA MET A 23 7.35 2.08 -2.67
C MET A 23 7.78 0.63 -2.46
N HIS A 24 8.92 0.46 -1.80
CA HIS A 24 9.35 -0.85 -1.36
C HIS A 24 8.57 -1.28 -0.12
N TYR A 25 8.24 -2.56 0.00
CA TYR A 25 7.41 -3.07 1.11
C TYR A 25 8.03 -2.82 2.50
N THR A 26 9.35 -2.68 2.59
CA THR A 26 10.03 -2.28 3.84
C THR A 26 9.71 -0.86 4.23
N ASP A 27 9.76 0.09 3.29
CA ASP A 27 9.45 1.49 3.54
C ASP A 27 7.97 1.67 3.86
N ILE A 28 7.09 0.87 3.26
CA ILE A 28 5.65 0.87 3.61
C ILE A 28 5.48 0.44 5.07
N ALA A 29 6.17 -0.64 5.48
CA ALA A 29 6.12 -1.11 6.86
C ALA A 29 6.69 -0.08 7.83
N ASP A 30 7.80 0.58 7.47
CA ASP A 30 8.42 1.63 8.26
C ASP A 30 7.47 2.82 8.45
N GLN A 31 6.87 3.32 7.37
CA GLN A 31 5.88 4.40 7.45
C GLN A 31 4.64 4.04 8.26
N ILE A 32 4.18 2.78 8.23
CA ILE A 32 3.06 2.32 9.07
C ILE A 32 3.44 2.41 10.56
N ILE A 33 4.67 2.03 10.89
CA ILE A 33 5.22 2.09 12.25
C ILE A 33 5.43 3.54 12.69
N GLU A 34 6.08 4.35 11.86
CA GLU A 34 6.34 5.78 12.12
C GLU A 34 5.04 6.55 12.34
N ARG A 35 4.00 6.27 11.54
CA ARG A 35 2.68 6.88 11.68
C ARG A 35 1.86 6.28 12.83
N GLY A 36 2.33 5.22 13.48
CA GLY A 36 1.63 4.54 14.56
C GLY A 36 0.30 3.92 14.13
N LEU A 37 0.16 3.56 12.85
CA LEU A 37 -1.09 3.04 12.28
C LEU A 37 -1.38 1.61 12.73
N LYS A 38 -0.35 0.86 13.17
CA LYS A 38 -0.48 -0.46 13.76
C LYS A 38 0.38 -0.57 15.01
N THR A 39 -0.23 -1.01 16.10
CA THR A 39 0.43 -1.35 17.37
C THR A 39 0.94 -2.80 17.38
N GLU A 40 0.31 -3.70 16.62
CA GLU A 40 0.74 -5.10 16.48
C GLU A 40 1.59 -5.31 15.23
N VAL A 41 2.84 -4.86 15.31
CA VAL A 41 3.88 -5.25 14.37
C VAL A 41 4.54 -6.52 14.90
N GLY A 42 4.19 -7.68 14.32
CA GLY A 42 4.82 -8.96 14.68
C GLY A 42 6.33 -8.95 14.43
N ALA A 43 6.99 -10.12 14.54
CA ALA A 43 8.45 -10.23 14.42
C ALA A 43 9.04 -9.69 13.11
N THR A 44 8.25 -9.58 12.03
CA THR A 44 8.70 -9.01 10.75
C THR A 44 7.55 -8.27 10.05
N PRO A 45 7.32 -6.99 10.37
CA PRO A 45 6.22 -6.20 9.80
C PRO A 45 6.29 -6.11 8.26
N ALA A 46 7.50 -6.02 7.71
CA ALA A 46 7.73 -6.01 6.27
C ALA A 46 7.25 -7.30 5.56
N ALA A 47 7.41 -8.47 6.20
CA ALA A 47 6.95 -9.74 5.64
C ALA A 47 5.42 -9.80 5.61
N THR A 48 4.77 -9.36 6.70
CA THR A 48 3.31 -9.26 6.78
C THR A 48 2.75 -8.35 5.70
N VAL A 49 3.33 -7.14 5.53
CA VAL A 49 2.96 -6.21 4.45
C VAL A 49 3.06 -6.86 3.08
N SER A 50 4.18 -7.51 2.77
CA SER A 50 4.39 -8.16 1.47
C SER A 50 3.35 -9.26 1.19
N SER A 51 2.98 -10.03 2.22
CA SER A 51 1.98 -11.08 2.13
C SER A 51 0.58 -10.49 1.94
N THR A 52 0.21 -9.48 2.73
CA THR A 52 -1.08 -8.78 2.60
C THR A 52 -1.26 -8.16 1.22
N ILE A 53 -0.24 -7.47 0.69
CA ILE A 53 -0.29 -6.90 -0.67
C ILE A 53 -0.47 -8.01 -1.70
N THR A 54 0.31 -9.09 -1.59
CA THR A 54 0.23 -10.22 -2.54
C THR A 54 -1.13 -10.89 -2.50
N VAL A 55 -1.72 -11.10 -1.32
CA VAL A 55 -3.08 -11.64 -1.15
C VAL A 55 -4.11 -10.68 -1.73
N SER A 56 -3.99 -9.37 -1.50
CA SER A 56 -4.93 -8.39 -2.06
C SER A 56 -4.83 -8.31 -3.58
N ILE A 57 -3.62 -8.39 -4.15
CA ILE A 57 -3.41 -8.47 -5.59
C ILE A 57 -4.03 -9.77 -6.14
N ASN A 58 -3.81 -10.92 -5.51
CA ASN A 58 -4.40 -12.19 -5.95
C ASN A 58 -5.92 -12.26 -5.79
N SER A 59 -6.46 -11.62 -4.75
CA SER A 59 -7.90 -11.65 -4.44
C SER A 59 -8.68 -10.68 -5.32
N GLU A 60 -8.15 -9.48 -5.60
CA GLU A 60 -8.86 -8.43 -6.34
C GLU A 60 -8.37 -8.30 -7.78
N GLN A 61 -7.19 -8.81 -8.12
CA GLN A 61 -6.54 -8.82 -9.44
C GLN A 61 -6.83 -7.57 -10.28
N GLU A 62 -7.77 -7.66 -11.21
CA GLU A 62 -8.14 -6.59 -12.16
C GLU A 62 -8.88 -5.41 -11.52
N ARG A 63 -9.51 -5.62 -10.36
CA ARG A 63 -10.09 -4.57 -9.51
C ARG A 63 -9.14 -4.08 -8.43
N SER A 64 -7.97 -4.70 -8.28
CA SER A 64 -7.07 -4.33 -7.21
C SER A 64 -6.45 -2.96 -7.51
N PRO A 65 -6.59 -2.00 -6.58
CA PRO A 65 -5.94 -0.70 -6.71
C PRO A 65 -4.42 -0.83 -6.57
N PHE A 66 -3.89 -1.98 -6.14
CA PHE A 66 -2.46 -2.26 -6.01
C PHE A 66 -1.88 -2.91 -7.26
N ILE A 67 -0.70 -2.45 -7.67
CA ILE A 67 0.08 -3.04 -8.76
C ILE A 67 1.50 -3.31 -8.29
N ARG A 68 2.05 -4.46 -8.71
CA ARG A 68 3.45 -4.80 -8.49
C ARG A 68 4.27 -4.30 -9.67
N ILE A 69 5.08 -3.26 -9.44
CA ILE A 69 5.94 -2.68 -10.48
C ILE A 69 7.21 -3.51 -10.64
N SER A 70 7.78 -3.99 -9.54
CA SER A 70 9.06 -4.73 -9.55
C SER A 70 9.19 -5.66 -8.35
N ARG A 71 10.30 -6.40 -8.24
CA ARG A 71 10.57 -7.29 -7.10
C ARG A 71 10.72 -6.43 -5.84
N GLY A 72 9.73 -6.52 -4.94
CA GLY A 72 9.69 -5.75 -3.70
C GLY A 72 9.04 -4.36 -3.82
N TYR A 73 8.69 -3.89 -5.02
CA TYR A 73 8.09 -2.56 -5.23
C TYR A 73 6.61 -2.65 -5.63
N TYR A 74 5.79 -1.90 -4.93
CA TYR A 74 4.34 -1.85 -5.09
C TYR A 74 3.86 -0.40 -5.21
N ALA A 75 2.86 -0.17 -6.05
CA ALA A 75 2.26 1.14 -6.28
C ALA A 75 0.74 1.04 -6.37
N LEU A 76 0.06 2.18 -6.37
CA LEU A 76 -1.36 2.24 -6.71
C LEU A 76 -1.57 2.47 -8.20
N ARG A 77 -2.49 1.72 -8.81
CA ARG A 77 -2.93 1.90 -10.21
C ARG A 77 -3.49 3.30 -10.45
N VAL A 78 -4.18 3.88 -9.47
CA VAL A 78 -4.77 5.23 -9.58
C VAL A 78 -3.71 6.33 -9.57
N SER A 79 -2.56 6.10 -8.94
CA SER A 79 -1.44 7.06 -8.89
C SER A 79 -0.49 6.89 -10.09
N TRP A 80 -0.23 5.64 -10.50
CA TRP A 80 0.66 5.29 -11.62
C TRP A 80 0.01 5.44 -13.00
N SER A 81 -0.88 6.40 -13.21
CA SER A 81 -1.30 6.70 -14.58
C SER A 81 -0.23 7.56 -15.25
N PRO A 82 0.47 7.09 -16.31
CA PRO A 82 1.24 8.00 -17.17
C PRO A 82 0.31 8.99 -17.91
N PHE A 83 -1.00 8.88 -17.69
CA PHE A 83 -2.08 9.63 -18.31
C PHE A 83 -2.91 10.37 -17.23
N VAL A 84 -2.27 11.10 -16.31
CA VAL A 84 -2.96 12.12 -15.51
C VAL A 84 -2.77 13.51 -16.12
N ASP A 85 -2.83 13.60 -17.45
CA ASP A 85 -3.17 14.83 -18.14
C ASP A 85 -4.29 14.52 -19.16
N ARG A 86 -5.52 14.69 -18.71
CA ARG A 86 -6.65 15.11 -19.55
C ARG A 86 -7.59 15.95 -18.70
N ARG A 87 -7.08 17.11 -18.29
CA ARG A 87 -7.91 18.24 -17.87
C ARG A 87 -7.38 19.50 -18.53
N CYS A 88 -7.67 19.65 -19.82
CA CYS A 88 -7.82 20.98 -20.43
C CYS A 88 -9.26 21.07 -20.94
N SER A 89 -9.98 21.98 -20.28
CA SER A 89 -11.36 22.37 -20.52
C SER A 89 -11.46 23.39 -21.65
#